data_AF-A0AAU8VB22-F1
#
_entry.id   AF-A0AAU8VB22-F1
#
_cell.length_a   1.000
_cell.length_b   1.000
_cell.length_c   1.000
_cell.angle_alpha   90.00
_cell.angle_beta   90.00
_cell.angle_gamma   90.00
#
_symmetry.space_group_name_H-M   'P 1'
#
loop_
_entity.id
_entity.type
_entity.pdbx_description
1 polymer ?
#
loop_
_entity_poly.entity_id
_entity_poly.type
_entity_poly.pdbx_seq_one_letter_code
_entity_poly.pdbx_strand_id
1 'polypeptide(L)'
;MESTLDTELLAGMLRSKRGNKGLRAVAEEIGSVSFTTLSRIEQGRIPDVDTFIRICNWLEVSTETFILFSSSTKTVSSKDRIVAHLRAEKELSKDHVNMILNMIDLAYNSK
;
A
#
# COMPACT_ATOMS: atom_id res chain seq x y z
N MET A 1 7.73 15.56 5.32
CA MET A 1 7.14 14.27 4.90
C MET A 1 7.15 14.28 3.39
N GLU A 2 8.07 13.54 2.77
CA GLU A 2 7.98 13.31 1.33
C GLU A 2 7.01 12.14 1.12
N SER A 3 5.89 12.44 0.48
CA SER A 3 4.95 11.44 -0.02
C SER A 3 5.34 11.15 -1.46
N THR A 4 5.86 9.96 -1.73
CA THR A 4 6.25 9.55 -3.08
C THR A 4 5.18 8.66 -3.69
N LEU A 5 4.94 8.83 -4.99
CA LEU A 5 3.99 7.99 -5.71
C LEU A 5 4.65 6.66 -6.09
N ASP A 6 4.02 5.54 -5.74
CA ASP A 6 4.39 4.21 -6.21
C ASP A 6 3.99 4.03 -7.68
N THR A 7 4.90 4.45 -8.56
CA THR A 7 4.71 4.34 -10.01
C THR A 7 4.75 2.90 -10.52
N GLU A 8 5.45 2.00 -9.84
CA GLU A 8 5.51 0.59 -10.23
C GLU A 8 4.19 -0.12 -9.95
N LEU A 9 3.61 0.11 -8.77
CA LEU A 9 2.30 -0.41 -8.41
C LEU A 9 1.22 0.12 -9.36
N LEU A 10 1.24 1.42 -9.65
CA LEU A 10 0.32 2.05 -10.59
C LEU A 10 0.43 1.42 -11.99
N ALA A 11 1.65 1.27 -12.51
CA ALA A 11 1.91 0.64 -13.81
C ALA A 11 1.44 -0.83 -13.84
N GLY A 12 1.68 -1.58 -12.76
CA GLY A 12 1.25 -2.97 -12.62
C GLY A 12 -0.27 -3.11 -12.62
N MET A 13 -0.98 -2.30 -11.84
CA MET A 13 -2.44 -2.30 -11.79
C MET A 13 -3.06 -1.86 -13.12
N LEU A 14 -2.48 -0.85 -13.77
CA LEU A 14 -2.88 -0.39 -15.11
C LEU A 14 -2.77 -1.52 -16.14
N ARG A 15 -1.64 -2.23 -16.20
CA ARG A 15 -1.46 -3.38 -17.09
C ARG A 15 -2.43 -4.51 -16.77
N SER A 16 -2.66 -4.78 -15.49
CA SER A 16 -3.56 -5.85 -15.04
C SER A 16 -5.00 -5.59 -15.47
N LYS A 17 -5.55 -4.38 -15.19
CA LYS A 17 -6.91 -4.00 -15.61
C LYS A 17 -7.03 -3.88 -17.12
N ARG A 18 -5.97 -3.43 -17.82
CA ARG A 18 -5.93 -3.36 -19.29
C ARG A 18 -5.96 -4.74 -19.95
N GLY A 19 -5.25 -5.72 -19.38
CA GLY A 19 -5.11 -7.05 -19.96
C GLY A 19 -4.65 -6.99 -21.43
N ASN A 20 -5.47 -7.54 -22.34
CA ASN A 20 -5.20 -7.55 -23.77
C ASN A 20 -5.69 -6.30 -24.53
N LYS A 21 -6.32 -5.34 -23.84
CA LYS A 21 -6.76 -4.09 -24.49
C LYS A 21 -5.53 -3.28 -24.92
N GLY A 22 -5.61 -2.66 -26.10
CA GLY A 22 -4.58 -1.75 -26.58
C GLY A 22 -4.57 -0.44 -25.80
N LEU A 23 -3.40 0.18 -25.66
CA LEU A 23 -3.23 1.47 -24.95
C LEU A 23 -4.12 2.59 -25.49
N ARG A 24 -4.45 2.56 -26.79
CA ARG A 24 -5.38 3.53 -27.39
C ARG A 24 -6.80 3.35 -26.88
N ALA A 25 -7.28 2.11 -26.75
CA ALA A 25 -8.62 1.86 -26.21
C ALA A 25 -8.71 2.28 -24.74
N VAL A 26 -7.67 1.99 -23.94
CA VAL A 26 -7.62 2.41 -22.55
C VAL A 26 -7.51 3.92 -22.39
N ALA A 27 -6.79 4.61 -23.27
CA ALA A 27 -6.74 6.08 -23.32
C ALA A 27 -8.13 6.69 -23.52
N GLU A 28 -8.92 6.13 -24.44
CA GLU A 28 -10.30 6.57 -24.67
C GLU A 28 -11.21 6.26 -23.47
N GLU A 29 -11.05 5.10 -22.82
CA GLU A 29 -11.82 4.73 -21.62
C GLU A 29 -11.55 5.65 -20.42
N ILE A 30 -10.28 6.04 -20.21
CA ILE A 30 -9.89 6.94 -19.12
C ILE A 30 -10.33 8.38 -19.42
N GLY A 31 -10.31 8.77 -20.70
CA GLY A 31 -10.65 10.11 -21.17
C GLY A 31 -9.54 11.13 -20.85
N SER A 32 -9.25 12.01 -21.81
CA SER A 32 -8.28 13.11 -21.67
C SER A 32 -6.81 12.69 -21.42
N VAL A 33 -6.47 11.41 -21.51
CA VAL A 33 -5.09 10.91 -21.41
C VAL A 33 -4.63 10.35 -22.75
N SER A 34 -3.47 10.79 -23.24
CA SER A 34 -2.95 10.30 -24.51
C SER A 34 -2.31 8.90 -24.38
N PHE A 35 -2.32 8.12 -25.47
CA PHE A 35 -1.68 6.79 -25.47
C PHE A 35 -0.19 6.86 -25.13
N THR A 36 0.50 7.95 -25.51
CA THR A 36 1.92 8.16 -25.21
C THR A 36 2.12 8.43 -23.72
N THR A 37 1.20 9.17 -23.08
CA THR A 37 1.18 9.35 -21.63
C THR A 37 1.00 8.01 -20.92
N LEU A 38 0.01 7.19 -21.32
CA LEU A 38 -0.18 5.85 -20.73
C LEU A 38 1.03 4.94 -20.91
N SER A 39 1.65 4.94 -22.10
CA SER A 39 2.85 4.16 -22.35
C SER A 39 4.01 4.56 -21.42
N ARG A 40 4.17 5.85 -21.13
CA ARG A 40 5.19 6.34 -20.19
C ARG A 40 4.87 5.95 -18.75
N ILE A 41 3.60 5.99 -18.37
CA ILE A 41 3.15 5.57 -17.04
C ILE A 41 3.38 4.07 -16.86
N GLU A 42 3.10 3.25 -17.87
CA GLU A 42 3.44 1.82 -17.82
C GLU A 42 4.95 1.57 -17.70
N GLN A 43 5.79 2.51 -18.12
CA GLN A 43 7.24 2.45 -17.96
C GLN A 43 7.74 2.99 -16.60
N GLY A 44 6.82 3.36 -15.68
CA GLY A 44 7.17 3.88 -14.36
C GLY A 44 7.40 5.39 -14.32
N ARG A 45 6.98 6.14 -15.35
CA ARG A 45 7.04 7.61 -15.29
C ARG A 45 5.92 8.15 -14.40
N ILE A 46 6.25 9.11 -13.57
CA ILE A 46 5.30 9.83 -12.71
C ILE A 46 4.29 10.60 -13.59
N PRO A 47 2.98 10.30 -13.49
CA PRO A 47 1.92 11.09 -14.13
C PRO A 47 1.73 12.45 -13.46
N ASP A 48 1.10 13.39 -14.18
CA ASP A 48 0.55 14.58 -13.54
C ASP A 48 -0.66 14.22 -12.64
N VAL A 49 -1.05 15.17 -11.79
CA VAL A 49 -2.11 14.94 -10.78
C VAL A 49 -3.46 14.62 -11.42
N ASP A 50 -3.81 15.28 -12.53
CA ASP A 50 -5.09 15.07 -13.21
C ASP A 50 -5.15 13.67 -13.85
N THR A 51 -4.09 13.27 -14.55
CA THR A 51 -3.92 11.95 -15.13
C THR A 51 -3.94 10.87 -14.06
N PHE A 52 -3.27 11.09 -12.92
CA PHE A 52 -3.28 10.16 -11.80
C PHE A 52 -4.68 9.93 -11.24
N ILE A 53 -5.44 11.00 -10.97
CA ILE A 53 -6.81 10.90 -10.46
C ILE A 53 -7.71 10.15 -11.45
N ARG A 54 -7.59 10.42 -12.75
CA ARG A 54 -8.36 9.71 -13.79
C ARG A 54 -8.03 8.23 -13.84
N ILE A 55 -6.76 7.87 -13.74
CA ILE A 55 -6.34 6.47 -13.69
C ILE A 55 -6.88 5.79 -12.43
N CYS A 56 -6.80 6.43 -11.26
CA CYS A 56 -7.37 5.90 -10.02
C CYS A 56 -8.88 5.66 -10.14
N ASN A 57 -9.62 6.62 -10.71
CA ASN A 57 -11.05 6.48 -10.97
C ASN A 57 -11.34 5.35 -11.95
N TRP A 58 -10.57 5.23 -13.04
CA TRP A 58 -10.71 4.13 -13.99
C TRP A 58 -10.31 2.79 -13.38
N LEU A 59 -9.37 2.74 -12.45
CA LEU A 59 -8.99 1.53 -11.70
C LEU A 59 -10.00 1.18 -10.60
N GLU A 60 -10.84 2.12 -10.17
CA GLU A 60 -11.71 2.02 -8.98
C GLU A 60 -10.92 1.81 -7.68
N VAL A 61 -9.76 2.46 -7.58
CA VAL A 61 -8.84 2.35 -6.44
C VAL A 61 -8.59 3.73 -5.85
N SER A 62 -8.46 3.81 -4.52
CA SER A 62 -8.15 5.07 -3.82
C SER A 62 -6.75 5.58 -4.21
N THR A 63 -6.60 6.90 -4.31
CA THR A 63 -5.30 7.55 -4.53
C THR A 63 -4.30 7.21 -3.42
N GLU A 64 -4.78 7.00 -2.20
CA GLU A 64 -3.98 6.62 -1.03
C GLU A 64 -3.25 5.29 -1.23
N THR A 65 -3.79 4.37 -2.04
CA THR A 65 -3.16 3.08 -2.32
C THR A 65 -1.81 3.22 -3.01
N PHE A 66 -1.62 4.29 -3.79
CA PHE A 66 -0.39 4.54 -4.53
C PHE A 66 0.54 5.53 -3.83
N ILE A 67 0.10 6.18 -2.75
CA ILE A 67 0.94 7.12 -2.01
C ILE A 67 1.76 6.34 -1.00
N LEU A 68 3.07 6.24 -1.24
CA LEU A 68 4.03 5.75 -0.26
C LEU A 68 4.15 6.81 0.82
N PHE A 69 3.39 6.65 1.89
CA PHE A 69 3.68 7.35 3.12
C PHE A 69 5.00 6.78 3.65
N SER A 70 6.02 7.62 3.81
CA SER A 70 7.26 7.24 4.53
C SER A 70 7.01 6.88 6.01
N SER A 71 5.75 6.90 6.48
CA SER A 71 5.37 6.10 7.63
C SER A 71 5.39 4.65 7.19
N SER A 72 6.44 3.94 7.58
CA SER A 72 6.44 2.49 7.71
C SER A 72 5.02 1.99 7.95
N THR A 73 4.37 1.45 6.93
CA THR A 73 3.29 0.50 7.16
C THR A 73 4.02 -0.66 7.78
N LYS A 74 4.30 -0.57 9.09
CA LYS A 74 4.74 -1.70 9.88
C LYS A 74 3.58 -2.65 9.69
N THR A 75 3.75 -3.63 8.81
CA THR A 75 3.04 -4.88 8.92
C THR A 75 3.13 -5.21 10.40
N VAL A 76 1.99 -5.08 11.10
CA VAL A 76 1.98 -5.20 12.56
C VAL A 76 2.61 -6.54 12.85
N SER A 77 3.80 -6.51 13.47
CA SER A 77 4.59 -7.73 13.59
C SER A 77 3.77 -8.73 14.39
N SER A 78 3.98 -10.03 14.16
CA SER A 78 3.29 -11.05 14.95
C SER A 78 3.46 -10.79 16.45
N LYS A 79 4.62 -10.27 16.86
CA LYS A 79 4.90 -9.79 18.21
C LYS A 79 3.94 -8.68 18.65
N ASP A 80 3.82 -7.60 17.89
CA ASP A 80 2.96 -6.46 18.25
C ASP A 80 1.48 -6.86 18.36
N ARG A 81 1.02 -7.79 17.52
CA ARG A 81 -0.35 -8.35 17.62
C ARG A 81 -0.55 -9.12 18.93
N ILE A 82 0.38 -9.99 19.29
CA ILE A 82 0.32 -10.78 20.53
C ILE A 82 0.33 -9.85 21.75
N VAL A 83 1.20 -8.84 21.75
CA VAL A 83 1.30 -7.83 22.82
C VAL A 83 -0.02 -7.07 22.97
N ALA A 84 -0.66 -6.67 21.87
CA ALA A 84 -1.93 -5.96 21.90
C ALA A 84 -3.06 -6.81 22.50
N HIS A 85 -3.17 -8.08 22.08
CA HIS A 85 -4.17 -9.01 22.64
C HIS A 85 -3.96 -9.24 24.14
N LEU A 86 -2.72 -9.47 24.57
CA LEU A 86 -2.41 -9.75 25.97
C LEU A 86 -2.64 -8.53 26.88
N ARG A 87 -2.45 -7.32 26.37
CA ARG A 87 -2.75 -6.08 27.12
C ARG A 87 -4.25 -5.79 27.20
N ALA A 88 -5.03 -6.26 26.24
CA ALA A 88 -6.49 -6.12 26.24
C ALA A 88 -7.19 -7.18 27.12
N GLU A 89 -6.46 -8.21 27.54
CA GLU A 89 -6.95 -9.28 28.40
C GLU A 89 -7.30 -8.75 29.81
N LYS A 90 -8.46 -9.16 30.32
CA LYS A 90 -8.98 -8.75 31.63
C LYS A 90 -8.97 -9.88 32.66
N GLU A 91 -8.84 -11.14 32.23
CA GLU A 91 -8.80 -12.30 33.13
C GLU A 91 -7.46 -12.46 33.86
N LEU A 92 -6.36 -12.02 33.24
CA LEU A 92 -5.02 -12.08 33.82
C LEU A 92 -4.74 -10.84 34.66
N SER A 93 -4.04 -11.03 35.78
CA SER A 93 -3.48 -9.92 36.55
C SER A 93 -2.43 -9.17 35.71
N LYS A 94 -2.27 -7.86 35.97
CA LYS A 94 -1.26 -7.04 35.28
C LYS A 94 0.16 -7.60 35.45
N ASP A 95 0.45 -8.22 36.59
CA ASP A 95 1.75 -8.82 36.87
C ASP A 95 2.02 -10.04 35.99
N HIS A 96 1.03 -10.91 35.78
CA HIS A 96 1.16 -12.06 34.88
C HIS A 96 1.28 -11.63 33.42
N VAL A 97 0.50 -10.62 33.00
CA VAL A 97 0.60 -10.03 31.65
C VAL A 97 2.02 -9.50 31.42
N ASN A 98 2.57 -8.74 32.36
CA ASN A 98 3.92 -8.20 32.24
C ASN A 98 4.99 -9.30 32.18
N MET A 99 4.83 -10.38 32.94
CA MET A 99 5.76 -11.52 32.92
C MET A 99 5.79 -12.21 31.55
N ILE A 100 4.62 -12.43 30.95
CA ILE A 100 4.49 -13.03 29.61
C ILE A 100 5.05 -12.08 28.54
N LEU A 101 4.79 -10.77 28.64
CA LEU A 101 5.37 -9.77 27.73
C LEU A 101 6.90 -9.81 27.75
N ASN A 102 7.50 -9.86 28.94
CA ASN A 102 8.95 -9.97 29.09
C ASN A 102 9.50 -11.25 28.43
N MET A 103 8.79 -12.38 28.56
CA MET A 103 9.20 -13.63 27.93
C MET A 103 9.14 -13.57 26.40
N ILE A 104 8.10 -12.92 25.86
CA ILE A 104 7.97 -12.66 24.42
C ILE A 104 9.11 -11.74 23.96
N ASP A 105 9.41 -10.67 24.70
CA ASP A 105 10.50 -9.76 24.36
C ASP A 105 11.86 -10.49 24.31
N LEU A 106 12.14 -11.35 25.30
CA LEU A 106 13.34 -12.18 25.32
C LEU A 106 13.44 -13.11 24.10
N ALA A 107 12.36 -13.79 23.75
CA ALA A 107 12.33 -14.72 22.62
C ALA A 107 12.58 -14.05 21.25
N TYR A 108 12.13 -12.80 21.08
CA TYR A 108 12.36 -12.04 19.84
C TYR A 108 13.72 -11.33 19.81
N ASN A 109 14.31 -11.03 20.97
CA ASN A 109 15.61 -10.37 21.09
C ASN A 109 16.80 -11.33 21.14
N SER A 110 16.59 -12.64 21.31
CA SER A 110 17.66 -13.66 21.35
C SER A 110 18.21 -14.01 19.96
N LYS A 111 18.23 -13.07 19.01
CA LYS A 111 18.62 -13.29 17.62
C LYS A 111 20.08 -12.94 17.38
#